data_AF-A0A7C1B6Z9-F1
#
_entry.id   AF-A0A7C1B6Z9-F1
#
_cell.length_a   1.000
_cell.length_b   1.000
_cell.length_c   1.000
_cell.angle_alpha   90.00
_cell.angle_beta   90.00
_cell.angle_gamma   90.00
#
_symmetry.space_group_name_H-M   'P 1'
#
loop_
_entity.id
_entity.type
_entity.pdbx_description
1 polymer ?
#
loop_
_entity_poly.entity_id
_entity_poly.type
_entity_poly.pdbx_seq_one_letter_code
_entity_poly.pdbx_strand_id
1 'polypeptide(L)'
;DYVGIADFDFGEYNLRIPLIFSDDNLLLGARALRYLLGVIKMAVIPDEVYTRETLEPSIYTVKNKLTQVFSSITLPYRDYGWNTEIRGVKIDVLCRILWMSEETLSASRDYAVNVGYSAEKFAQEYETVRGYRVEPRQSLRKYDFYSFKEDEAEKPEGMRGSERYIEVKGHGKGGELLSVPPEEFEFGKEMGEKYWLYVVWNVLDGNPVLGAFCNPFNRKDLFEISCREEEVVVKRGVYQLKFKMA
;
A
#
# COMPACT_ATOMS: atom_id res chain seq x y z
N ASP A 1 -10.49 -4.68 -2.00
CA ASP A 1 -10.86 -5.50 -3.18
C ASP A 1 -9.67 -6.26 -3.75
N TYR A 2 -9.95 -7.34 -4.46
CA TYR A 2 -8.94 -8.19 -5.10
C TYR A 2 -9.06 -8.13 -6.59
N VAL A 3 -7.94 -7.89 -7.26
CA VAL A 3 -7.83 -7.94 -8.70
C VAL A 3 -7.13 -9.24 -9.05
N GLY A 4 -7.72 -10.00 -9.96
CA GLY A 4 -7.16 -11.28 -10.35
C GLY A 4 -7.51 -11.68 -11.77
N ILE A 5 -7.02 -12.85 -12.14
CA ILE A 5 -7.36 -13.53 -13.37
C ILE A 5 -7.89 -14.91 -12.99
N ALA A 6 -9.05 -15.28 -13.54
CA ALA A 6 -9.55 -16.64 -13.48
C ALA A 6 -9.24 -17.36 -14.80
N ASP A 7 -8.63 -18.53 -14.69
CA ASP A 7 -8.43 -19.48 -15.76
C ASP A 7 -9.43 -20.63 -15.59
N PHE A 8 -10.37 -20.73 -16.53
CA PHE A 8 -11.35 -21.80 -16.60
C PHE A 8 -10.91 -22.86 -17.58
N ASP A 9 -10.89 -24.11 -17.12
CA ASP A 9 -10.67 -25.29 -17.94
C ASP A 9 -12.03 -25.92 -18.28
N PHE A 10 -12.35 -25.95 -19.58
CA PHE A 10 -13.51 -26.62 -20.15
C PHE A 10 -13.15 -27.90 -20.92
N GLY A 11 -11.95 -28.45 -20.68
CA GLY A 11 -11.38 -29.57 -21.40
C GLY A 11 -10.61 -29.12 -22.63
N GLU A 12 -11.28 -29.05 -23.78
CA GLU A 12 -10.64 -28.65 -25.04
C GLU A 12 -10.43 -27.14 -25.15
N TYR A 13 -11.10 -26.36 -24.31
CA TYR A 13 -11.06 -24.91 -24.31
C TYR A 13 -10.62 -24.38 -22.95
N ASN A 14 -9.79 -23.34 -22.98
CA ASN A 14 -9.43 -22.57 -21.81
C ASN A 14 -9.91 -21.13 -21.97
N LEU A 15 -10.52 -20.58 -20.92
CA LEU A 15 -10.94 -19.19 -20.88
C LEU A 15 -10.22 -18.46 -19.76
N ARG A 16 -9.47 -17.43 -20.13
CA ARG A 16 -8.82 -16.51 -19.20
C ARG A 16 -9.63 -15.23 -19.09
N ILE A 17 -10.08 -14.87 -17.89
CA ILE A 17 -10.92 -13.69 -17.67
C ILE A 17 -10.44 -12.85 -16.48
N PRO A 18 -10.27 -11.53 -16.63
CA PRO A 18 -9.99 -10.67 -15.48
C PRO A 18 -11.20 -10.61 -14.56
N LEU A 19 -10.95 -10.56 -13.26
CA LEU A 19 -11.96 -10.48 -12.23
C LEU A 19 -11.62 -9.43 -11.17
N ILE A 20 -12.66 -8.92 -10.54
CA ILE A 20 -12.56 -8.16 -9.30
C ILE A 20 -13.51 -8.77 -8.28
N PHE A 21 -12.97 -9.07 -7.11
CA PHE A 21 -13.73 -9.57 -5.97
C PHE A 21 -13.72 -8.53 -4.84
N SER A 22 -14.90 -8.07 -4.43
CA SER A 22 -15.08 -7.00 -3.44
C SER A 22 -16.34 -7.27 -2.64
N ASP A 23 -16.22 -7.45 -1.32
CA ASP A 23 -17.34 -7.66 -0.38
C ASP A 23 -18.41 -8.59 -0.95
N ASP A 24 -18.00 -9.81 -1.30
CA ASP A 24 -18.85 -10.83 -1.89
C ASP A 24 -19.40 -10.56 -3.30
N ASN A 25 -19.09 -9.42 -3.91
CA ASN A 25 -19.42 -9.13 -5.30
C ASN A 25 -18.29 -9.58 -6.23
N LEU A 26 -18.68 -10.08 -7.41
CA LEU A 26 -17.76 -10.53 -8.46
C LEU A 26 -18.03 -9.76 -9.75
N LEU A 27 -17.03 -9.00 -10.21
CA LEU A 27 -17.01 -8.37 -11.52
C LEU A 27 -16.10 -9.17 -12.44
N LEU A 28 -16.48 -9.30 -13.72
CA LEU A 28 -15.76 -10.09 -14.71
C LEU A 28 -15.57 -9.32 -16.02
N GLY A 29 -14.50 -9.65 -16.76
CA GLY A 29 -14.27 -9.18 -18.12
C GLY A 29 -14.27 -7.65 -18.21
N ALA A 30 -15.08 -7.10 -19.14
CA ALA A 30 -15.15 -5.65 -19.36
C ALA A 30 -15.58 -4.85 -18.13
N ARG A 31 -16.42 -5.41 -17.23
CA ARG A 31 -16.84 -4.72 -16.00
C ARG A 31 -15.69 -4.61 -15.00
N ALA A 32 -14.93 -5.70 -14.84
CA ALA A 32 -13.72 -5.69 -14.03
C ALA A 32 -12.70 -4.67 -14.56
N LEU A 33 -12.47 -4.64 -15.88
CA LEU A 33 -11.54 -3.68 -16.49
C LEU A 33 -11.98 -2.22 -16.31
N ARG A 34 -13.26 -1.90 -16.49
CA ARG A 34 -13.78 -0.54 -16.26
C ARG A 34 -13.61 -0.09 -14.81
N TYR A 35 -13.88 -0.99 -13.86
CA TYR A 35 -13.66 -0.71 -12.45
C TYR A 35 -12.20 -0.42 -12.18
N LEU A 36 -11.29 -1.27 -12.68
CA LEU A 36 -9.85 -1.09 -12.49
C LEU A 36 -9.35 0.23 -13.09
N LEU A 37 -9.83 0.62 -14.27
CA LEU A 37 -9.51 1.92 -14.87
C LEU A 37 -9.98 3.11 -14.01
N GLY A 38 -11.10 2.97 -13.29
CA GLY A 38 -11.56 3.96 -12.32
C GLY A 38 -10.61 4.07 -11.14
N VAL A 39 -10.20 2.92 -10.58
CA VAL A 39 -9.29 2.86 -9.43
C VAL A 39 -7.90 3.38 -9.76
N ILE A 40 -7.33 3.02 -10.91
CA ILE A 40 -5.97 3.44 -11.29
C ILE A 40 -5.80 4.96 -11.31
N LYS A 41 -6.85 5.71 -11.68
CA LYS A 41 -6.82 7.18 -11.69
C LYS A 41 -6.63 7.81 -10.31
N MET A 42 -7.09 7.12 -9.27
CA MET A 42 -7.03 7.60 -7.89
C MET A 42 -6.02 6.82 -7.02
N ALA A 43 -5.40 5.80 -7.57
CA ALA A 43 -4.55 4.89 -6.81
C ALA A 43 -3.17 5.50 -6.58
N VAL A 44 -2.66 5.28 -5.38
CA VAL A 44 -1.26 5.50 -5.02
C VAL A 44 -0.61 4.13 -4.90
N ILE A 45 0.53 3.94 -5.54
CA ILE A 45 1.26 2.66 -5.52
C ILE A 45 2.55 2.86 -4.71
N PRO A 46 2.59 2.38 -3.45
CA PRO A 46 3.82 2.36 -2.66
C PRO A 46 4.81 1.32 -3.20
N ASP A 47 6.10 1.51 -2.89
CA ASP A 47 7.15 0.56 -3.27
C ASP A 47 7.07 -0.72 -2.42
N GLU A 48 6.66 -0.60 -1.15
CA GLU A 48 6.39 -1.75 -0.27
C GLU A 48 5.10 -1.54 0.55
N VAL A 49 4.40 -2.63 0.88
CA VAL A 49 3.18 -2.62 1.71
C VAL A 49 3.31 -3.65 2.83
N TYR A 50 2.83 -3.31 4.02
CA TYR A 50 2.74 -4.24 5.14
C TYR A 50 1.42 -4.14 5.91
N THR A 51 0.86 -5.32 6.21
CA THR A 51 -0.28 -5.54 7.10
C THR A 51 0.01 -6.78 7.94
N ARG A 52 -0.41 -6.81 9.21
CA ARG A 52 -0.24 -8.02 10.06
C ARG A 52 -1.06 -9.20 9.57
N GLU A 53 -2.26 -8.94 9.09
CA GLU A 53 -3.15 -9.98 8.59
C GLU A 53 -2.94 -10.21 7.10
N THR A 54 -2.99 -11.48 6.69
CA THR A 54 -3.12 -11.85 5.28
C THR A 54 -4.53 -11.53 4.86
N LEU A 55 -4.68 -10.35 4.28
CA LEU A 55 -5.96 -9.90 3.81
C LEU A 55 -6.20 -10.45 2.41
N GLU A 56 -6.18 -11.78 2.22
CA GLU A 56 -6.56 -12.43 0.96
C GLU A 56 -8.02 -12.88 1.03
N PRO A 57 -8.75 -12.93 -0.11
CA PRO A 57 -10.08 -13.47 -0.08
C PRO A 57 -9.95 -14.99 0.10
N SER A 58 -10.97 -15.61 0.69
CA SER A 58 -11.09 -17.06 0.60
C SER A 58 -11.15 -17.47 -0.88
N ILE A 59 -10.06 -18.04 -1.38
CA ILE A 59 -9.95 -18.53 -2.76
C ILE A 59 -11.12 -19.48 -3.06
N TYR A 60 -11.51 -20.29 -2.08
CA TYR A 60 -12.67 -21.17 -2.15
C TYR A 60 -13.98 -20.40 -2.42
N THR A 61 -14.24 -19.31 -1.70
CA THR A 61 -15.42 -18.46 -1.91
C THR A 61 -15.44 -17.88 -3.32
N VAL A 62 -14.29 -17.38 -3.81
CA VAL A 62 -14.20 -16.82 -5.17
C VAL A 62 -14.44 -17.91 -6.22
N LYS A 63 -13.83 -19.10 -6.07
CA LYS A 63 -14.04 -20.24 -6.98
C LYS A 63 -15.50 -20.68 -7.04
N ASN A 64 -16.19 -20.74 -5.90
CA ASN A 64 -17.61 -21.11 -5.86
C ASN A 64 -18.48 -20.11 -6.62
N LYS A 65 -18.25 -18.80 -6.42
CA LYS A 65 -18.99 -17.75 -7.13
C LYS A 65 -18.73 -17.78 -8.63
N LEU A 66 -17.47 -17.94 -9.03
CA LEU A 66 -17.09 -18.12 -10.43
C LEU A 66 -17.81 -19.33 -11.05
N THR A 67 -17.80 -20.47 -10.36
CA THR A 67 -18.45 -21.70 -10.82
C THR A 67 -19.97 -21.51 -10.95
N GLN A 68 -20.62 -20.84 -10.01
CA GLN A 68 -22.06 -20.56 -10.05
C GLN A 68 -22.43 -19.67 -11.24
N VAL A 69 -21.67 -18.59 -11.47
CA VAL A 69 -21.88 -17.66 -12.59
C VAL A 69 -21.71 -18.40 -13.92
N PHE A 70 -20.61 -19.12 -14.10
CA PHE A 70 -20.33 -19.80 -15.37
C PHE A 70 -21.21 -21.03 -15.59
N SER A 71 -21.60 -21.77 -14.55
CA SER A 71 -22.56 -22.88 -14.69
C SER A 71 -23.86 -22.38 -15.30
N SER A 72 -24.37 -21.23 -14.82
CA SER A 72 -25.58 -20.59 -15.35
C SER A 72 -25.45 -20.17 -16.83
N ILE A 73 -24.26 -19.71 -17.23
CA ILE A 73 -23.97 -19.30 -18.62
C ILE A 73 -23.79 -20.54 -19.53
N THR A 74 -23.19 -21.61 -19.02
CA THR A 74 -22.92 -22.83 -19.79
C THR A 74 -24.13 -23.75 -19.92
N LEU A 75 -25.12 -23.64 -19.03
CA LEU A 75 -26.30 -24.51 -18.99
C LEU A 75 -27.02 -24.62 -20.35
N PRO A 76 -27.34 -23.51 -21.05
CA PRO A 76 -28.00 -23.61 -22.36
C PRO A 76 -27.18 -24.39 -23.38
N TYR A 77 -25.84 -24.25 -23.37
CA TYR A 77 -24.97 -24.98 -24.28
C TYR A 77 -24.96 -26.49 -23.99
N ARG A 78 -25.02 -26.87 -22.71
CA ARG A 78 -25.18 -28.28 -22.32
C ARG A 78 -26.51 -28.84 -22.80
N ASP A 79 -27.59 -28.06 -22.69
CA ASP A 79 -28.92 -28.46 -23.18
C ASP A 79 -28.94 -28.64 -24.71
N TYR A 80 -28.11 -27.90 -25.45
CA TYR A 80 -27.87 -28.11 -26.88
C TYR A 80 -26.90 -29.28 -27.20
N GLY A 81 -26.47 -30.04 -26.19
CA GLY A 81 -25.59 -31.21 -26.34
C GLY A 81 -24.10 -30.88 -26.43
N TRP A 82 -23.68 -29.65 -26.12
CA TRP A 82 -22.27 -29.28 -26.11
C TRP A 82 -21.59 -29.71 -24.81
N ASN A 83 -20.37 -30.23 -24.91
CA ASN A 83 -19.57 -30.62 -23.74
C ASN A 83 -18.91 -29.39 -23.08
N THR A 84 -19.69 -28.60 -22.35
CA THR A 84 -19.24 -27.37 -21.65
C THR A 84 -19.17 -27.58 -20.13
N GLU A 85 -18.40 -28.59 -19.72
CA GLU A 85 -18.15 -28.87 -18.30
C GLU A 85 -16.99 -28.03 -17.75
N ILE A 86 -17.20 -27.36 -16.61
CA ILE A 86 -16.11 -26.69 -15.89
C ILE A 86 -15.31 -27.78 -15.16
N ARG A 87 -14.13 -28.13 -15.69
CA ARG A 87 -13.24 -29.14 -15.09
C ARG A 87 -12.36 -28.55 -14.00
N GLY A 88 -12.03 -27.27 -14.12
CA GLY A 88 -11.15 -26.59 -13.18
C GLY A 88 -11.28 -25.08 -13.24
N VAL A 89 -11.05 -24.46 -12.09
CA VAL A 89 -10.90 -23.01 -11.96
C VAL A 89 -9.62 -22.72 -11.19
N LYS A 90 -8.67 -22.07 -11.85
CA LYS A 90 -7.48 -21.49 -11.24
C LYS A 90 -7.68 -19.99 -11.10
N ILE A 91 -7.25 -19.44 -9.97
CA ILE A 91 -7.33 -18.00 -9.69
C ILE A 91 -5.92 -17.53 -9.38
N ASP A 92 -5.46 -16.58 -10.18
CA ASP A 92 -4.22 -15.86 -9.94
C ASP A 92 -4.56 -14.46 -9.43
N VAL A 93 -4.37 -14.24 -8.13
CA VAL A 93 -4.55 -12.91 -7.51
C VAL A 93 -3.35 -12.05 -7.90
N LEU A 94 -3.61 -10.92 -8.55
CA LEU A 94 -2.55 -10.04 -9.07
C LEU A 94 -2.21 -8.94 -8.09
N CYS A 95 -3.23 -8.29 -7.52
CA CYS A 95 -3.04 -7.23 -6.55
C CYS A 95 -4.28 -7.02 -5.70
N ARG A 96 -4.12 -6.19 -4.67
CA ARG A 96 -5.18 -5.78 -3.77
C ARG A 96 -5.35 -4.28 -3.78
N ILE A 97 -6.60 -3.84 -3.78
CA ILE A 97 -7.01 -2.45 -3.64
C ILE A 97 -7.44 -2.25 -2.19
N LEU A 98 -6.72 -1.37 -1.49
CA LEU A 98 -7.05 -0.95 -0.13
C LEU A 98 -7.84 0.35 -0.20
N TRP A 99 -9.11 0.27 0.19
CA TRP A 99 -9.94 1.47 0.35
C TRP A 99 -9.72 2.03 1.74
N MET A 100 -9.41 3.33 1.80
CA MET A 100 -9.29 4.07 3.04
C MET A 100 -10.62 4.76 3.32
N SER A 101 -11.25 4.48 4.46
CA SER A 101 -12.51 5.12 4.88
C SER A 101 -12.33 6.60 5.21
N GLU A 102 -13.36 7.41 4.99
CA GLU A 102 -13.37 8.82 5.42
C GLU A 102 -13.27 8.98 6.95
N GLU A 103 -13.74 7.99 7.72
CA GLU A 103 -13.72 8.00 9.20
C GLU A 103 -12.30 7.83 9.77
N THR A 104 -11.44 7.02 9.12
CA THR A 104 -9.98 6.97 9.36
C THR A 104 -9.34 8.36 9.25
N LEU A 105 -9.96 9.26 8.49
CA LEU A 105 -9.49 10.62 8.24
C LEU A 105 -10.01 11.62 9.29
N SER A 106 -10.52 11.18 10.44
CA SER A 106 -11.10 12.08 11.45
C SER A 106 -10.50 11.88 12.84
N ALA A 107 -9.50 12.68 13.23
CA ALA A 107 -9.08 12.70 14.64
C ALA A 107 -8.35 13.99 15.11
N SER A 108 -8.37 14.19 16.44
CA SER A 108 -8.03 15.40 17.20
C SER A 108 -6.54 15.52 17.60
N ARG A 109 -6.13 16.67 18.16
CA ARG A 109 -4.72 16.95 18.54
C ARG A 109 -4.11 15.97 19.54
N ASP A 110 -4.89 15.43 20.50
CA ASP A 110 -4.40 14.44 21.47
C ASP A 110 -4.26 13.03 20.84
N TYR A 111 -4.84 12.83 19.66
CA TYR A 111 -4.72 11.60 18.87
C TYR A 111 -3.40 11.54 18.09
N ALA A 112 -2.85 12.69 17.68
CA ALA A 112 -1.67 12.74 16.80
C ALA A 112 -0.41 12.15 17.43
N VAL A 113 -0.19 12.36 18.73
CA VAL A 113 0.99 11.81 19.44
C VAL A 113 0.90 10.28 19.55
N ASN A 114 -0.27 9.77 19.95
CA ASN A 114 -0.50 8.33 20.07
C ASN A 114 -0.46 7.64 18.71
N VAL A 115 -1.00 8.28 17.66
CA VAL A 115 -0.90 7.81 16.28
C VAL A 115 0.55 7.78 15.82
N GLY A 116 1.31 8.86 16.03
CA GLY A 116 2.72 8.92 15.66
C GLY A 116 3.54 7.82 16.32
N TYR A 117 3.44 7.68 17.63
CA TYR A 117 4.13 6.63 18.38
C TYR A 117 3.73 5.21 17.93
N SER A 118 2.44 4.98 17.74
CA SER A 118 1.95 3.65 17.32
C SER A 118 2.35 3.34 15.89
N ALA A 119 2.35 4.34 15.00
CA ALA A 119 2.80 4.22 13.63
C ALA A 119 4.29 3.89 13.56
N GLU A 120 5.12 4.61 14.33
CA GLU A 120 6.55 4.34 14.40
C GLU A 120 6.82 2.92 14.91
N LYS A 121 6.16 2.49 15.99
CA LYS A 121 6.30 1.11 16.47
C LYS A 121 5.90 0.06 15.43
N PHE A 122 4.81 0.29 14.71
CA PHE A 122 4.38 -0.61 13.65
C PHE A 122 5.40 -0.69 12.50
N ALA A 123 6.01 0.44 12.16
CA ALA A 123 7.08 0.52 11.18
C ALA A 123 8.38 -0.16 11.63
N GLN A 124 8.77 -0.03 12.90
CA GLN A 124 9.93 -0.75 13.44
C GLN A 124 9.71 -2.27 13.46
N GLU A 125 8.48 -2.72 13.79
CA GLU A 125 8.09 -4.13 13.70
C GLU A 125 8.23 -4.66 12.27
N TYR A 126 7.72 -3.91 11.29
CA TYR A 126 7.83 -4.26 9.87
C TYR A 126 9.28 -4.55 9.45
N GLU A 127 10.20 -3.65 9.79
CA GLU A 127 11.63 -3.81 9.49
C GLU A 127 12.23 -5.01 10.24
N THR A 128 11.91 -5.15 11.53
CA THR A 128 12.42 -6.26 12.36
C THR A 128 11.99 -7.63 11.83
N VAL A 129 10.71 -7.78 11.45
CA VAL A 129 10.18 -9.05 10.90
C VAL A 129 10.87 -9.44 9.60
N ARG A 130 11.42 -8.48 8.86
CA ARG A 130 12.20 -8.70 7.64
C ARG A 130 13.69 -8.98 7.88
N GLY A 131 14.10 -9.08 9.14
CA GLY A 131 15.49 -9.31 9.54
C GLY A 131 16.36 -8.06 9.49
N TYR A 132 15.76 -6.87 9.54
CA TYR A 132 16.50 -5.62 9.70
C TYR A 132 16.68 -5.32 11.18
N ARG A 133 17.86 -4.85 11.53
CA ARG A 133 18.13 -4.17 12.78
C ARG A 133 17.61 -2.74 12.69
N VAL A 134 16.98 -2.29 13.77
CA VAL A 134 16.39 -0.96 13.86
C VAL A 134 17.07 -0.18 14.97
N GLU A 135 17.52 1.03 14.66
CA GLU A 135 18.18 1.95 15.59
C GLU A 135 17.41 3.28 15.65
N PRO A 136 16.77 3.62 16.78
CA PRO A 136 16.09 4.91 16.95
C PRO A 136 17.06 6.09 16.81
N ARG A 137 16.63 7.14 16.10
CA ARG A 137 17.46 8.33 15.78
C ARG A 137 16.71 9.67 15.92
N GLN A 138 15.55 9.67 16.58
CA GLN A 138 14.70 10.85 16.84
C GLN A 138 15.47 12.10 17.31
N SER A 139 16.57 11.95 18.05
CA SER A 139 17.41 13.07 18.52
C SER A 139 18.08 13.87 17.40
N LEU A 140 18.26 13.28 16.22
CA LEU A 140 18.89 13.94 15.07
C LEU A 140 17.94 14.89 14.32
N ARG A 141 16.62 14.79 14.54
CA ARG A 141 15.57 15.59 13.86
C ARG A 141 15.61 15.56 12.33
N LYS A 142 16.20 14.50 11.74
CA LYS A 142 16.33 14.32 10.29
C LYS A 142 15.53 13.13 9.75
N TYR A 143 15.25 12.16 10.62
CA TYR A 143 14.50 10.95 10.37
C TYR A 143 14.21 10.29 11.74
N ASP A 144 13.18 9.45 11.84
CA ASP A 144 12.77 8.82 13.10
C ASP A 144 13.71 7.68 13.52
N PHE A 145 14.03 6.77 12.59
CA PHE A 145 14.94 5.65 12.85
C PHE A 145 15.71 5.20 11.61
N TYR A 146 16.79 4.49 11.87
CA TYR A 146 17.67 3.91 10.87
C TYR A 146 17.52 2.39 10.88
N SER A 147 17.38 1.76 9.71
CA SER A 147 17.36 0.30 9.60
C SER A 147 18.41 -0.21 8.62
N PHE A 148 18.91 -1.42 8.86
CA PHE A 148 19.86 -2.12 8.00
C PHE A 148 19.84 -3.62 8.33
N LYS A 149 20.34 -4.47 7.44
CA LYS A 149 20.45 -5.91 7.72
C LYS A 149 21.58 -6.20 8.71
N GLU A 150 21.34 -7.13 9.63
CA GLU A 150 22.29 -7.48 10.70
C GLU A 150 23.67 -7.92 10.16
N ASP A 151 23.72 -8.56 8.99
CA ASP A 151 24.96 -8.99 8.34
C ASP A 151 25.86 -7.82 7.87
N GLU A 152 25.35 -6.60 7.87
CA GLU A 152 26.09 -5.37 7.56
C GLU A 152 26.45 -4.54 8.81
N ALA A 153 26.22 -5.05 10.02
CA ALA A 153 26.40 -4.29 11.26
C ALA A 153 27.82 -3.71 11.44
N GLU A 154 28.85 -4.44 10.99
CA GLU A 154 30.25 -4.02 11.08
C GLU A 154 30.62 -2.86 10.13
N LYS A 155 29.85 -2.65 9.05
CA LYS A 155 30.08 -1.53 8.14
C LYS A 155 29.60 -0.23 8.79
N PRO A 156 30.25 0.92 8.60
CA PRO A 156 29.75 2.20 9.11
C PRO A 156 28.40 2.60 8.48
N GLU A 157 27.61 3.40 9.21
CA GLU A 157 26.45 4.11 8.67
C GLU A 157 26.87 4.97 7.47
N GLY A 158 26.09 4.96 6.38
CA GLY A 158 26.44 5.57 5.10
C GLY A 158 27.06 4.58 4.09
N MET A 159 27.66 3.48 4.57
CA MET A 159 28.37 2.50 3.72
C MET A 159 27.63 1.17 3.54
N ARG A 160 26.51 0.97 4.25
CA ARG A 160 25.70 -0.24 4.14
C ARG A 160 24.87 -0.23 2.86
N GLY A 161 24.70 -1.39 2.24
CA GLY A 161 23.91 -1.53 1.02
C GLY A 161 22.41 -1.62 1.30
N SER A 162 22.05 -2.13 2.47
CA SER A 162 20.67 -2.32 2.91
C SER A 162 20.11 -1.15 3.72
N GLU A 163 20.88 -0.10 3.93
CA GLU A 163 20.47 0.95 4.88
C GLU A 163 19.27 1.76 4.44
N ARG A 164 18.45 2.11 5.42
CA ARG A 164 17.27 2.95 5.26
C ARG A 164 17.25 4.00 6.35
N TYR A 165 17.21 5.26 5.95
CA TYR A 165 16.85 6.38 6.80
C TYR A 165 15.33 6.55 6.70
N ILE A 166 14.62 6.23 7.77
CA ILE A 166 13.17 6.06 7.75
C ILE A 166 12.51 7.19 8.54
N GLU A 167 11.60 7.88 7.88
CA GLU A 167 10.64 8.79 8.49
C GLU A 167 9.25 8.14 8.49
N VAL A 168 8.57 8.16 9.64
CA VAL A 168 7.27 7.55 9.81
C VAL A 168 6.21 8.58 10.10
N LYS A 169 5.15 8.52 9.30
CA LYS A 169 4.08 9.51 9.35
C LYS A 169 2.77 8.75 9.50
N GLY A 170 2.31 8.70 10.74
CA GLY A 170 0.99 8.17 11.06
C GLY A 170 -0.08 9.09 10.52
N HIS A 171 -0.96 8.56 9.68
CA HIS A 171 -2.00 9.37 9.06
C HIS A 171 -3.27 9.33 9.90
N GLY A 172 -3.65 10.51 10.41
CA GLY A 172 -4.98 10.85 10.89
C GLY A 172 -5.30 12.28 10.43
N LYS A 173 -6.30 12.42 9.56
CA LYS A 173 -6.86 13.66 8.96
C LYS A 173 -6.21 14.21 7.68
N GLY A 174 -6.97 14.12 6.58
CA GLY A 174 -7.52 15.24 5.79
C GLY A 174 -6.71 16.55 5.64
N GLY A 175 -5.42 16.46 5.33
CA GLY A 175 -4.56 17.60 5.04
C GLY A 175 -3.54 17.25 3.97
N GLU A 176 -2.92 18.27 3.41
CA GLU A 176 -1.76 18.17 2.51
C GLU A 176 -0.79 17.15 3.09
N LEU A 177 -0.51 16.10 2.32
CA LEU A 177 -0.12 14.75 2.78
C LEU A 177 0.87 14.74 3.93
N LEU A 178 1.88 15.62 3.93
CA LEU A 178 2.85 15.74 5.01
C LEU A 178 3.47 17.13 5.06
N SER A 179 3.65 17.68 6.27
CA SER A 179 4.57 18.80 6.53
C SER A 179 5.91 18.25 7.01
N VAL A 180 6.99 18.67 6.34
CA VAL A 180 8.36 18.23 6.58
C VAL A 180 9.25 19.46 6.81
N PRO A 181 10.01 19.52 7.92
CA PRO A 181 10.98 20.59 8.15
C PRO A 181 12.07 20.62 7.06
N PRO A 182 12.68 21.78 6.77
CA PRO A 182 13.70 21.89 5.73
C PRO A 182 14.89 20.96 5.91
N GLU A 183 15.32 20.72 7.16
CA GLU A 183 16.45 19.85 7.47
C GLU A 183 16.18 18.37 7.14
N GLU A 184 14.96 17.91 7.35
CA GLU A 184 14.50 16.56 6.97
C GLU A 184 14.35 16.46 5.44
N PHE A 185 13.76 17.48 4.80
CA PHE A 185 13.59 17.52 3.35
C PHE A 185 14.93 17.47 2.59
N GLU A 186 15.87 18.35 2.96
CA GLU A 186 17.19 18.40 2.29
C GLU A 186 17.98 17.10 2.54
N PHE A 187 17.93 16.56 3.77
CA PHE A 187 18.60 15.30 4.08
C PHE A 187 18.02 14.13 3.27
N GLY A 188 16.70 13.98 3.22
CA GLY A 188 16.09 12.89 2.47
C GLY A 188 16.30 13.00 0.96
N LYS A 189 16.36 14.24 0.45
CA LYS A 189 16.69 14.50 -0.96
C LYS A 189 18.13 14.10 -1.30
N GLU A 190 19.07 14.35 -0.39
CA GLU A 190 20.48 13.95 -0.51
C GLU A 190 20.67 12.43 -0.44
N MET A 191 20.01 11.77 0.51
CA MET A 191 20.11 10.32 0.72
C MET A 191 19.43 9.49 -0.38
N GLY A 192 18.48 10.06 -1.11
CA GLY A 192 17.89 9.45 -2.30
C GLY A 192 17.25 8.09 -2.02
N GLU A 193 17.75 7.03 -2.67
CA GLU A 193 17.24 5.64 -2.56
C GLU A 193 17.41 5.03 -1.16
N LYS A 194 18.22 5.65 -0.30
CA LYS A 194 18.38 5.25 1.09
C LYS A 194 17.38 5.94 2.01
N TYR A 195 16.67 6.98 1.54
CA TYR A 195 15.63 7.64 2.34
C TYR A 195 14.27 7.05 2.03
N TRP A 196 13.54 6.72 3.09
CA TRP A 196 12.25 6.08 3.01
C TRP A 196 11.22 6.84 3.83
N LEU A 197 10.08 7.10 3.23
CA LEU A 197 8.91 7.66 3.91
C LEU A 197 7.88 6.55 4.11
N TYR A 198 7.56 6.25 5.35
CA TYR A 198 6.54 5.26 5.71
C TYR A 198 5.28 6.00 6.14
N VAL A 199 4.17 5.70 5.46
CA VAL A 199 2.86 6.20 5.83
C VAL A 199 2.08 5.06 6.44
N VAL A 200 1.62 5.24 7.68
CA VAL A 200 0.86 4.22 8.41
C VAL A 200 -0.56 4.71 8.64
N TRP A 201 -1.54 3.93 8.18
CA TRP A 201 -2.96 4.19 8.35
C TRP A 201 -3.61 3.23 9.34
N ASN A 202 -4.78 3.59 9.89
CA ASN A 202 -5.61 2.75 10.76
C ASN A 202 -4.88 2.19 11.99
N VAL A 203 -3.82 2.86 12.44
CA VAL A 203 -2.93 2.28 13.47
C VAL A 203 -3.59 2.10 14.83
N LEU A 204 -4.64 2.88 15.11
CA LEU A 204 -5.43 2.77 16.34
C LEU A 204 -6.71 1.95 16.17
N ASP A 205 -7.09 1.60 14.94
CA ASP A 205 -8.31 0.86 14.62
C ASP A 205 -8.09 -0.67 14.56
N GLY A 206 -6.90 -1.13 14.97
CA GLY A 206 -6.54 -2.55 15.05
C GLY A 206 -6.09 -3.18 13.73
N ASN A 207 -6.31 -2.50 12.59
CA ASN A 207 -5.95 -2.97 11.25
C ASN A 207 -4.95 -2.04 10.55
N PRO A 208 -3.73 -1.87 11.10
CA PRO A 208 -2.73 -0.98 10.53
C PRO A 208 -2.31 -1.42 9.13
N VAL A 209 -2.16 -0.44 8.25
CA VAL A 209 -1.56 -0.60 6.92
C VAL A 209 -0.37 0.33 6.82
N LEU A 210 0.78 -0.19 6.46
CA LEU A 210 1.98 0.60 6.15
C LEU A 210 2.21 0.59 4.64
N GLY A 211 2.35 1.77 4.06
CA GLY A 211 2.87 1.97 2.71
C GLY A 211 4.23 2.66 2.78
N ALA A 212 5.25 2.03 2.20
CA ALA A 212 6.62 2.52 2.18
C ALA A 212 6.95 3.11 0.80
N PHE A 213 7.53 4.31 0.80
CA PHE A 213 7.91 5.05 -0.39
C PHE A 213 9.42 5.32 -0.38
N CYS A 214 10.13 4.77 -1.35
CA CYS A 214 11.56 4.97 -1.54
C CYS A 214 11.80 6.28 -2.29
N ASN A 215 12.79 7.06 -1.82
CA ASN A 215 13.20 8.30 -2.46
C ASN A 215 12.04 9.30 -2.71
N PRO A 216 11.17 9.55 -1.71
CA PRO A 216 9.90 10.26 -1.88
C PRO A 216 10.09 11.68 -2.43
N PHE A 217 11.16 12.38 -2.05
CA PHE A 217 11.38 13.77 -2.43
C PHE A 217 11.89 13.97 -3.86
N ASN A 218 12.36 12.91 -4.53
CA ASN A 218 12.78 12.96 -5.93
C ASN A 218 11.74 12.33 -6.90
N ARG A 219 10.68 11.71 -6.36
CA ARG A 219 9.60 11.06 -7.13
C ARG A 219 8.49 12.04 -7.51
N LYS A 220 8.75 12.90 -8.51
CA LYS A 220 7.77 13.88 -9.02
C LYS A 220 6.57 13.23 -9.73
N ASP A 221 6.65 11.95 -10.07
CA ASP A 221 5.57 11.12 -10.58
C ASP A 221 4.54 10.80 -9.48
N LEU A 222 5.01 10.60 -8.24
CA LEU A 222 4.15 10.27 -7.10
C LEU A 222 3.77 11.47 -6.24
N PHE A 223 4.70 12.40 -6.03
CA PHE A 223 4.52 13.51 -5.10
C PHE A 223 4.53 14.88 -5.81
N GLU A 224 3.58 15.71 -5.43
CA GLU A 224 3.62 17.16 -5.60
C GLU A 224 4.22 17.77 -4.33
N ILE A 225 5.27 18.57 -4.50
CA ILE A 225 6.02 19.17 -3.40
C ILE A 225 5.89 20.68 -3.50
N SER A 226 5.45 21.32 -2.42
CA SER A 226 5.36 22.78 -2.31
C SER A 226 6.03 23.26 -1.03
N CYS A 227 6.43 24.54 -0.98
CA CYS A 227 7.02 25.15 0.20
C CYS A 227 6.12 26.27 0.67
N ARG A 228 5.81 26.30 1.97
CA ARG A 228 5.03 27.37 2.61
C ARG A 228 5.79 27.92 3.80
N GLU A 229 5.63 29.22 4.05
CA GLU A 229 6.09 29.82 5.31
C GLU A 229 5.04 29.59 6.39
N GLU A 230 5.44 28.99 7.50
CA GLU A 230 4.62 28.92 8.71
C GLU A 230 5.21 29.85 9.79
N GLU A 231 4.35 30.64 10.43
CA GLU A 231 4.71 31.46 11.60
C GLU A 231 4.48 30.65 12.88
N VAL A 232 5.55 30.03 13.38
CA VAL A 232 5.56 29.39 14.70
C VAL A 232 6.57 30.13 15.56
N VAL A 233 6.19 31.31 16.06
CA VAL A 233 7.04 32.23 16.88
C VAL A 233 8.26 32.83 16.14
N VAL A 234 8.80 32.12 15.14
CA VAL A 234 9.80 32.56 14.14
C VAL A 234 9.32 32.03 12.77
N LYS A 235 9.43 32.84 11.71
CA LYS A 235 9.11 32.39 10.34
C LYS A 235 10.02 31.23 9.94
N ARG A 236 9.44 30.07 9.63
CA ARG A 236 10.19 28.92 9.11
C ARG A 236 9.48 28.39 7.85
N GLY A 237 10.26 28.10 6.82
CA GLY A 237 9.75 27.37 5.65
C GLY A 237 9.45 25.93 6.03
N VAL A 238 8.33 25.39 5.56
CA VAL A 238 7.91 24.00 5.73
C VAL A 238 7.58 23.44 4.35
N TYR A 239 8.12 22.26 4.06
CA TYR A 239 7.83 21.56 2.81
C TYR A 239 6.57 20.71 2.98
N GLN A 240 5.69 20.78 1.99
CA GLN A 240 4.46 20.02 1.95
C GLN A 240 4.51 19.02 0.81
N LEU A 241 4.28 17.75 1.13
CA LEU A 241 4.13 16.69 0.14
C LEU A 241 2.65 16.43 -0.10
N LYS A 242 2.28 16.05 -1.32
CA LYS A 242 0.94 15.57 -1.72
C LYS A 242 1.06 14.43 -2.70
N PHE A 243 0.22 13.40 -2.60
CA PHE A 243 0.15 12.42 -3.68
C PHE A 243 -0.44 13.07 -4.93
N LYS A 244 0.17 12.79 -6.08
CA LYS A 244 -0.45 13.09 -7.37
C LYS A 244 -1.53 12.04 -7.63
N MET A 245 -2.75 12.53 -7.82
CA MET A 245 -3.84 11.74 -8.39
C MET A 245 -3.71 11.82 -9.92
N ALA A 246 -3.88 10.70 -10.61
CA ALA A 246 -3.67 10.56 -12.06
C ALA A 246 -4.88 10.98 -12.89
#